data_AF-A0A7C5CZS4-F1
#
_entry.id   AF-A0A7C5CZS4-F1
#
_cell.length_a   1.000
_cell.length_b   1.000
_cell.length_c   1.000
_cell.angle_alpha   90.00
_cell.angle_beta   90.00
_cell.angle_gamma   90.00
#
_symmetry.space_group_name_H-M   'P 1'
#
loop_
_entity.id
_entity.type
_entity.pdbx_description
1 polymer ?
#
loop_
_entity_poly.entity_id
_entity_poly.type
_entity_poly.pdbx_seq_one_letter_code
_entity_poly.pdbx_strand_id
1 'polypeptide(L)'
;GQATALYVAVENDFLPPEGWPNPPPIPTRSSHSNAWYVVLPRVMRIPDYYQLSWRTNPEVDPPQCIWICPSNPRRSNGNNLFHYCLNGYVDGRGDADRPVTLATIESPGNLVWLFDSKNLPAVGYWNFAHTNLHKRGANFLFLDGHVSRFNCEVYWDFTRDRGKPTNAAFRWLP
;
A
#
# COMPACT_ATOMS: atom_id res chain seq x y z
N GLY A 1 8.83 2.02 3.24
CA GLY A 1 9.78 1.46 4.21
C GLY A 1 10.03 2.43 5.35
N GLN A 2 10.84 3.47 5.11
CA GLN A 2 11.26 4.42 6.17
C GLN A 2 10.10 5.04 6.96
N ALA A 3 9.01 5.46 6.30
CA ALA A 3 7.83 5.99 6.98
C ALA A 3 7.25 5.01 8.01
N THR A 4 7.17 3.73 7.67
CA THR A 4 6.66 2.68 8.56
C THR A 4 7.61 2.45 9.72
N ALA A 5 8.92 2.35 9.48
CA ALA A 5 9.91 2.18 10.54
C ALA A 5 9.90 3.35 11.54
N LEU A 6 9.80 4.59 11.04
CA LEU A 6 9.70 5.78 11.88
C LEU A 6 8.38 5.84 12.66
N TYR A 7 7.27 5.42 12.06
CA TYR A 7 5.98 5.35 12.73
C TYR A 7 6.03 4.34 13.90
N VAL A 8 6.47 3.12 13.64
CA VAL A 8 6.61 2.04 14.63
C VAL A 8 7.49 2.47 15.81
N ALA A 9 8.58 3.21 15.53
CA ALA A 9 9.51 3.68 16.55
C ALA A 9 8.89 4.69 17.54
N VAL A 10 7.84 5.42 17.14
CA VAL A 10 7.17 6.42 18.00
C VAL A 10 5.81 5.96 18.52
N GLU A 11 5.21 4.96 17.87
CA GLU A 11 3.90 4.40 18.22
C GLU A 11 4.00 3.06 18.95
N ASN A 12 4.97 2.91 19.86
CA ASN A 12 5.13 1.72 20.72
C ASN A 12 5.11 0.39 19.95
N ASP A 13 5.81 0.33 18.83
CA ASP A 13 5.90 -0.84 17.95
C ASP A 13 4.65 -1.16 17.12
N PHE A 14 3.56 -0.38 17.23
CA PHE A 14 2.35 -0.59 16.42
C PHE A 14 2.56 -0.20 14.96
N LEU A 15 2.03 -1.04 14.05
CA LEU A 15 1.92 -0.70 12.64
C LEU A 15 0.87 0.41 12.43
N PRO A 16 1.02 1.25 11.39
CA PRO A 16 0.01 2.25 11.09
C PRO A 16 -1.29 1.57 10.65
N PRO A 17 -2.47 2.08 11.05
CA PRO A 17 -3.75 1.49 10.66
C PRO A 17 -3.96 1.46 9.14
N GLU A 18 -4.60 0.40 8.63
CA GLU A 18 -4.95 0.33 7.20
C GLU A 18 -5.87 1.47 6.74
N GLY A 19 -6.73 1.96 7.63
CA GLY A 19 -7.66 3.05 7.34
C GLY A 19 -8.83 2.60 6.47
N TRP A 20 -9.23 3.42 5.51
CA TRP A 20 -10.37 3.13 4.64
C TRP A 20 -9.91 2.85 3.21
N PRO A 21 -10.29 1.72 2.58
CA PRO A 21 -9.78 1.36 1.26
C PRO A 21 -10.12 2.39 0.17
N ASN A 22 -11.28 3.04 0.27
CA ASN A 22 -11.78 4.01 -0.70
C ASN A 22 -12.10 5.33 0.00
N PRO A 23 -11.09 6.13 0.41
CA PRO A 23 -11.33 7.36 1.17
C PRO A 23 -12.32 8.27 0.44
N PRO A 24 -13.25 8.98 1.09
CA PRO A 24 -14.01 10.02 0.41
C PRO A 24 -13.10 11.19 0.00
N PRO A 25 -13.56 12.14 -0.84
CA PRO A 25 -12.79 13.36 -1.14
C PRO A 25 -12.48 14.22 0.09
N ILE A 26 -13.35 14.18 1.10
CA ILE A 26 -13.24 14.92 2.37
C ILE A 26 -13.39 13.93 3.53
N PRO A 27 -12.48 13.90 4.51
CA PRO A 27 -12.56 12.97 5.63
C PRO A 27 -13.75 13.32 6.54
N THR A 28 -14.50 12.31 6.96
CA THR A 28 -15.75 12.44 7.72
C THR A 28 -15.84 11.47 8.90
N ARG A 29 -14.86 10.58 9.05
CA ARG A 29 -14.80 9.54 10.08
C ARG A 29 -13.35 9.35 10.52
N SER A 30 -13.14 8.79 11.71
CA SER A 30 -11.81 8.49 12.23
C SER A 30 -11.00 7.56 11.32
N SER A 31 -11.62 6.56 10.68
CA SER A 31 -10.93 5.68 9.71
C SER A 31 -10.45 6.41 8.45
N HIS A 32 -10.97 7.61 8.17
CA HIS A 32 -10.50 8.43 7.06
C HIS A 32 -9.25 9.23 7.44
N SER A 33 -9.12 9.65 8.71
CA SER A 33 -8.01 10.47 9.21
C SER A 33 -6.95 9.68 9.98
N ASN A 34 -7.24 8.44 10.37
CA ASN A 34 -6.32 7.50 11.03
C ASN A 34 -6.01 6.34 10.09
N ALA A 35 -5.32 6.64 8.99
CA ALA A 35 -4.99 5.71 7.90
C ALA A 35 -3.52 5.85 7.51
N TRP A 36 -2.88 4.79 7.01
CA TRP A 36 -1.46 4.78 6.61
C TRP A 36 -1.06 5.91 5.65
N TYR A 37 -2.01 6.38 4.83
CA TYR A 37 -1.81 7.49 3.90
C TYR A 37 -2.03 8.89 4.50
N VAL A 38 -2.37 8.97 5.79
CA VAL A 38 -2.57 10.22 6.55
C VAL A 38 -1.58 10.33 7.72
N VAL A 39 -1.33 9.24 8.44
CA VAL A 39 -0.57 9.25 9.72
C VAL A 39 0.94 9.18 9.54
N LEU A 40 1.48 9.82 8.50
CA LEU A 40 2.92 9.79 8.26
C LEU A 40 3.71 10.49 9.38
N PRO A 41 4.92 9.99 9.72
CA PRO A 41 5.79 10.66 10.67
C PRO A 41 6.09 12.10 10.25
N ARG A 42 5.74 13.07 11.10
CA ARG A 42 5.87 14.51 10.81
C ARG A 42 7.29 14.94 10.46
N VAL A 43 8.30 14.23 10.97
CA VAL A 43 9.72 14.45 10.67
C VAL A 43 10.03 14.32 9.16
N MET A 44 9.23 13.56 8.41
CA MET A 44 9.39 13.40 6.96
C MET A 44 8.93 14.62 6.16
N ARG A 45 8.12 15.51 6.75
CA ARG A 45 7.57 16.71 6.10
C ARG A 45 6.85 16.42 4.79
N ILE A 46 6.19 15.26 4.71
CA ILE A 46 5.35 14.88 3.57
C ILE A 46 3.90 15.28 3.90
N PRO A 47 3.20 15.99 3.00
CA PRO A 47 1.78 16.28 3.18
C PRO A 47 0.96 15.00 3.32
N ASP A 48 -0.08 15.04 4.13
CA ASP A 48 -1.05 13.94 4.16
C ASP A 48 -1.76 13.80 2.79
N TYR A 49 -2.36 12.64 2.54
CA TYR A 49 -3.03 12.38 1.27
C TYR A 49 -4.14 13.40 0.92
N TYR A 50 -4.87 13.93 1.90
CA TYR A 50 -5.98 14.87 1.65
C TYR A 50 -5.51 16.27 1.27
N GLN A 51 -4.30 16.64 1.66
CA GLN A 51 -3.67 17.92 1.29
C GLN A 51 -3.23 17.95 -0.19
N LEU A 52 -3.28 16.82 -0.89
CA LEU A 52 -2.80 16.71 -2.26
C LEU A 52 -3.92 17.00 -3.28
N SER A 53 -3.71 18.02 -4.11
CA SER A 53 -4.69 18.51 -5.07
C SER A 53 -4.99 17.54 -6.22
N TRP A 54 -4.02 16.68 -6.59
CA TRP A 54 -4.13 15.73 -7.69
C TRP A 54 -4.99 14.50 -7.37
N ARG A 55 -5.21 14.20 -6.09
CA ARG A 55 -5.72 12.89 -5.63
C ARG A 55 -7.08 12.50 -6.20
N THR A 56 -7.94 13.48 -6.50
CA THR A 56 -9.27 13.29 -7.11
C THR A 56 -9.47 14.12 -8.39
N ASN A 57 -8.42 14.77 -8.90
CA ASN A 57 -8.54 15.71 -9.99
C ASN A 57 -7.91 15.12 -11.27
N PRO A 58 -8.70 14.75 -12.30
CA PRO A 58 -8.18 14.18 -13.54
C PRO A 58 -7.33 15.17 -14.35
N GLU A 59 -7.55 16.47 -14.17
CA GLU A 59 -6.88 17.54 -14.92
C GLU A 59 -5.48 17.86 -14.38
N VAL A 60 -5.13 17.36 -13.20
CA VAL A 60 -3.83 17.64 -12.57
C VAL A 60 -2.91 16.44 -12.77
N ASP A 61 -1.73 16.71 -13.31
CA ASP A 61 -0.65 15.74 -13.39
C ASP A 61 -0.21 15.26 -12.00
N PRO A 62 -0.20 13.94 -11.72
CA PRO A 62 0.34 13.44 -10.47
C PRO A 62 1.83 13.79 -10.35
N PRO A 63 2.27 14.40 -9.24
CA PRO A 63 3.67 14.73 -9.03
C PRO A 63 4.48 13.48 -8.72
N GLN A 64 5.81 13.60 -8.84
CA GLN A 64 6.71 12.61 -8.27
C GLN A 64 6.61 12.65 -6.74
N CYS A 65 5.96 11.65 -6.15
CA CYS A 65 5.74 11.55 -4.72
C CYS A 65 5.59 10.10 -4.28
N ILE A 66 5.56 9.89 -2.96
CA ILE A 66 5.56 8.55 -2.36
C ILE A 66 4.29 7.73 -2.63
N TRP A 67 3.22 8.34 -3.12
CA TRP A 67 1.94 7.69 -3.41
C TRP A 67 1.81 7.23 -4.87
N ILE A 68 2.68 7.75 -5.74
CA ILE A 68 2.60 7.64 -7.19
C ILE A 68 3.82 6.91 -7.73
N CYS A 69 3.58 5.83 -8.45
CA CYS A 69 4.60 5.15 -9.25
C CYS A 69 4.92 6.00 -10.49
N PRO A 70 6.18 6.44 -10.70
CA PRO A 70 6.56 7.23 -11.88
C PRO A 70 6.42 6.47 -13.20
N SER A 71 6.41 5.14 -13.16
CA SER A 71 6.22 4.28 -14.34
C SER A 71 4.75 3.99 -14.65
N ASN A 72 3.82 4.39 -13.77
CA ASN A 72 2.40 4.16 -13.98
C ASN A 72 1.76 5.44 -14.55
N PRO A 73 1.32 5.44 -15.82
CA PRO A 73 0.77 6.62 -16.48
C PRO A 73 -0.67 6.95 -16.03
N ARG A 74 -1.26 6.14 -15.14
CA ARG A 74 -2.63 6.33 -14.68
C ARG A 74 -2.78 7.69 -13.97
N ARG A 75 -3.90 8.35 -14.28
CA ARG A 75 -4.36 9.58 -13.61
C ARG A 75 -5.63 9.30 -12.81
N SER A 76 -6.01 10.25 -11.97
CA SER A 76 -7.33 10.23 -11.36
C SER A 76 -8.40 10.26 -12.44
N ASN A 77 -9.54 9.62 -12.18
CA ASN A 77 -10.73 9.68 -13.03
C ASN A 77 -11.90 10.36 -12.29
N GLY A 78 -11.59 11.31 -11.40
CA GLY A 78 -12.54 11.90 -10.46
C GLY A 78 -12.63 11.15 -9.13
N ASN A 79 -12.08 9.92 -9.05
CA ASN A 79 -11.91 9.18 -7.81
C ASN A 79 -10.48 9.27 -7.28
N ASN A 80 -10.30 8.79 -6.05
CA ASN A 80 -8.99 8.67 -5.42
C ASN A 80 -8.00 7.87 -6.26
N LEU A 81 -6.77 8.36 -6.29
CA LEU A 81 -5.67 7.75 -7.03
C LEU A 81 -4.60 7.27 -6.06
N PHE A 82 -4.39 5.95 -6.05
CA PHE A 82 -3.25 5.29 -5.40
C PHE A 82 -2.52 4.46 -6.44
N HIS A 83 -1.20 4.58 -6.58
CA HIS A 83 -0.43 3.61 -7.40
C HIS A 83 0.10 2.45 -6.56
N TYR A 84 0.28 2.69 -5.26
CA TYR A 84 0.66 1.68 -4.28
C TYR A 84 -0.54 1.35 -3.39
N CYS A 85 -0.66 0.08 -3.03
CA CYS A 85 -1.75 -0.43 -2.21
C CYS A 85 -1.15 -1.14 -0.99
N LEU A 86 -1.77 -0.94 0.17
CA LEU A 86 -1.46 -1.66 1.39
C LEU A 86 -2.01 -3.08 1.36
N ASN A 87 -1.23 -4.02 1.86
CA ASN A 87 -1.69 -5.38 2.11
C ASN A 87 -2.62 -5.42 3.33
N GLY A 88 -3.94 -5.42 3.10
CA GLY A 88 -4.98 -5.46 4.14
C GLY A 88 -5.21 -6.85 4.73
N TYR A 89 -4.15 -7.63 4.88
CA TYR A 89 -4.14 -8.91 5.58
C TYR A 89 -3.14 -8.93 6.75
N VAL A 90 -2.32 -7.88 6.90
CA VAL A 90 -1.27 -7.82 7.92
C VAL A 90 -1.87 -7.66 9.32
N ASP A 91 -2.93 -6.86 9.46
CA ASP A 91 -3.68 -6.60 10.68
C ASP A 91 -4.99 -7.40 10.80
N GLY A 92 -5.29 -8.24 9.81
CA GLY A 92 -6.55 -8.96 9.70
C GLY A 92 -7.50 -8.31 8.70
N ARG A 93 -8.77 -8.73 8.67
CA ARG A 93 -9.78 -8.13 7.78
C ARG A 93 -11.17 -8.28 8.38
N GLY A 94 -12.02 -7.27 8.17
CA GLY A 94 -13.40 -7.30 8.68
C GLY A 94 -13.39 -7.40 10.21
N ASP A 95 -14.15 -8.33 10.79
CA ASP A 95 -14.22 -8.50 12.24
C ASP A 95 -12.90 -8.97 12.89
N ALA A 96 -11.93 -9.44 12.09
CA ALA A 96 -10.61 -9.87 12.57
C ALA A 96 -9.56 -8.75 12.58
N ASP A 97 -9.88 -7.58 11.98
CA ASP A 97 -8.99 -6.41 11.93
C ASP A 97 -8.70 -5.90 13.34
N ARG A 98 -7.41 -5.76 13.66
CA ARG A 98 -6.94 -5.33 14.98
C ARG A 98 -5.56 -4.69 14.87
N PRO A 99 -5.18 -3.77 15.79
CA PRO A 99 -3.82 -3.29 15.88
C PRO A 99 -2.80 -4.44 16.02
N VAL A 100 -1.76 -4.42 15.19
CA VAL A 100 -0.65 -5.38 15.20
C VAL A 100 0.66 -4.63 15.43
N THR A 101 1.57 -5.24 16.20
CA THR A 101 2.90 -4.71 16.43
C THR A 101 3.92 -5.37 15.48
N LEU A 102 4.97 -4.64 15.10
CA LEU A 102 5.99 -5.18 14.21
C LEU A 102 6.69 -6.40 14.82
N ALA A 103 6.91 -6.42 16.13
CA ALA A 103 7.58 -7.51 16.84
C ALA A 103 6.82 -8.84 16.84
N THR A 104 5.50 -8.85 16.58
CA THR A 104 4.73 -10.11 16.48
C THR A 104 4.78 -10.75 15.10
N ILE A 105 5.39 -10.07 14.12
CA ILE A 105 5.53 -10.58 12.76
C ILE A 105 6.78 -11.45 12.65
N GLU A 106 6.60 -12.75 12.42
CA GLU A 106 7.71 -13.73 12.41
C GLU A 106 8.75 -13.49 11.30
N SER A 107 8.35 -12.94 10.16
CA SER A 107 9.24 -12.72 9.00
C SER A 107 8.92 -11.42 8.24
N PRO A 108 9.27 -10.25 8.80
CA PRO A 108 8.97 -8.95 8.20
C PRO A 108 9.62 -8.77 6.81
N GLY A 109 10.79 -9.37 6.59
CA GLY A 109 11.49 -9.34 5.30
C GLY A 109 10.82 -10.15 4.19
N ASN A 110 9.84 -11.00 4.50
CA ASN A 110 9.09 -11.73 3.47
C ASN A 110 7.63 -11.30 3.41
N LEU A 111 7.15 -10.51 4.37
CA LEU A 111 5.77 -10.04 4.39
C LEU A 111 5.59 -8.80 3.52
N VAL A 112 4.77 -8.92 2.47
CA VAL A 112 4.42 -7.78 1.59
C VAL A 112 3.65 -6.76 2.41
N TRP A 113 4.12 -5.51 2.37
CA TRP A 113 3.51 -4.38 3.06
C TRP A 113 2.78 -3.44 2.09
N LEU A 114 3.50 -2.88 1.11
CA LEU A 114 2.90 -2.13 -0.01
C LEU A 114 3.27 -2.80 -1.34
N PHE A 115 2.44 -2.63 -2.36
CA PHE A 115 2.71 -3.16 -3.70
C PHE A 115 2.12 -2.29 -4.81
N ASP A 116 2.72 -2.33 -6.01
CA ASP A 116 2.13 -1.70 -7.19
C ASP A 116 0.77 -2.33 -7.52
N SER A 117 -0.27 -1.49 -7.53
CA SER A 117 -1.65 -1.92 -7.72
C SER A 117 -2.20 -1.50 -9.07
N LYS A 118 -2.97 -2.40 -9.69
CA LYS A 118 -3.78 -2.09 -10.88
C LYS A 118 -5.17 -1.58 -10.52
N ASN A 119 -5.56 -1.65 -9.25
CA ASN A 119 -6.89 -1.29 -8.77
C ASN A 119 -6.90 0.11 -8.15
N LEU A 120 -8.10 0.62 -7.83
CA LEU A 120 -8.31 1.94 -7.21
C LEU A 120 -8.03 1.99 -5.70
N PRO A 121 -8.38 0.98 -4.89
CA PRO A 121 -8.30 1.11 -3.43
C PRO A 121 -6.88 1.29 -2.88
N ALA A 122 -6.78 2.03 -1.78
CA ALA A 122 -5.56 2.22 -0.98
C ALA A 122 -5.14 0.94 -0.22
N VAL A 123 -6.07 0.01 -0.03
CA VAL A 123 -5.90 -1.24 0.71
C VAL A 123 -6.46 -2.39 -0.12
N GLY A 124 -5.75 -3.51 -0.16
CA GLY A 124 -6.07 -4.61 -1.05
C GLY A 124 -5.29 -5.87 -0.73
N TYR A 125 -5.20 -6.76 -1.73
CA TYR A 125 -4.63 -8.09 -1.60
C TYR A 125 -3.99 -8.53 -2.91
N TRP A 126 -3.40 -9.73 -2.95
CA TRP A 126 -2.54 -10.18 -4.05
C TRP A 126 -3.17 -10.12 -5.46
N ASN A 127 -4.50 -10.21 -5.59
CA ASN A 127 -5.14 -10.08 -6.91
C ASN A 127 -5.10 -8.64 -7.47
N PHE A 128 -4.80 -7.65 -6.64
CA PHE A 128 -4.70 -6.25 -7.06
C PHE A 128 -3.30 -5.92 -7.57
N ALA A 129 -2.32 -6.82 -7.39
CA ALA A 129 -0.96 -6.62 -7.89
C ALA A 129 -0.95 -6.39 -9.40
N HIS A 130 -0.25 -5.33 -9.82
CA HIS A 130 -0.12 -4.99 -11.21
C HIS A 130 0.71 -6.05 -11.95
N THR A 131 0.31 -6.48 -13.15
CA THR A 131 1.03 -7.53 -13.92
C THR A 131 1.80 -6.98 -15.12
N ASN A 132 1.51 -5.73 -15.52
CA ASN A 132 2.06 -5.10 -16.72
C ASN A 132 2.82 -3.76 -16.47
N LEU A 133 3.28 -3.49 -15.24
CA LEU A 133 4.20 -2.37 -14.99
C LEU A 133 5.65 -2.86 -15.07
N HIS A 134 6.64 -1.98 -14.92
CA HIS A 134 8.04 -2.35 -14.65
C HIS A 134 8.56 -3.53 -15.50
N LYS A 135 8.37 -3.49 -16.82
CA LYS A 135 8.71 -4.58 -17.76
C LYS A 135 8.00 -5.91 -17.43
N ARG A 136 6.67 -5.90 -17.34
CA ARG A 136 5.81 -7.05 -16.96
C ARG A 136 6.09 -7.55 -15.54
N GLY A 137 5.95 -6.66 -14.57
CA GLY A 137 6.24 -6.89 -13.16
C GLY A 137 5.62 -5.83 -12.24
N ALA A 138 6.03 -5.89 -10.98
CA ALA A 138 5.64 -4.99 -9.90
C ALA A 138 6.75 -4.92 -8.86
N ASN A 139 6.83 -3.78 -8.18
CA ASN A 139 7.62 -3.57 -6.98
C ASN A 139 6.78 -3.87 -5.74
N PHE A 140 7.31 -4.69 -4.86
CA PHE A 140 6.75 -4.97 -3.55
C PHE A 140 7.68 -4.38 -2.49
N LEU A 141 7.11 -3.57 -1.61
CA LEU A 141 7.73 -3.12 -0.38
C LEU A 141 7.42 -4.15 0.71
N PHE A 142 8.45 -4.57 1.43
CA PHE A 142 8.34 -5.49 2.55
C PHE A 142 8.30 -4.73 3.88
N LEU A 143 7.86 -5.42 4.94
CA LEU A 143 7.63 -4.80 6.23
C LEU A 143 8.93 -4.36 6.93
N ASP A 144 10.05 -5.03 6.64
CA ASP A 144 11.39 -4.59 7.06
C ASP A 144 11.87 -3.30 6.33
N GLY A 145 11.11 -2.85 5.33
CA GLY A 145 11.32 -1.60 4.61
C GLY A 145 12.06 -1.73 3.29
N HIS A 146 12.55 -2.91 2.90
CA HIS A 146 13.20 -3.09 1.60
C HIS A 146 12.17 -3.24 0.46
N VAL A 147 12.62 -3.01 -0.78
CA VAL A 147 11.79 -3.15 -1.98
C VAL A 147 12.43 -4.17 -2.91
N SER A 148 11.63 -5.10 -3.41
CA SER A 148 12.05 -6.03 -4.48
C SER A 148 11.10 -5.94 -5.66
N ARG A 149 11.66 -5.99 -6.87
CA ARG A 149 10.89 -6.05 -8.13
C ARG A 149 10.78 -7.49 -8.57
N PHE A 150 9.56 -7.92 -8.89
CA PHE A 150 9.29 -9.27 -9.40
C PHE A 150 8.75 -9.23 -10.83
N ASN A 151 9.09 -10.24 -11.64
CA ASN A 151 8.35 -10.51 -12.88
C ASN A 151 6.95 -11.03 -12.53
N CYS A 152 5.94 -10.72 -13.34
CA CYS A 152 4.55 -11.07 -13.04
C CYS A 152 4.31 -12.57 -12.93
N GLU A 153 5.06 -13.41 -13.65
CA GLU A 153 4.98 -14.87 -13.54
C GLU A 153 5.32 -15.40 -12.13
N VAL A 154 6.06 -14.64 -11.33
CA VAL A 154 6.43 -15.02 -9.96
C VAL A 154 5.24 -14.91 -9.01
N TYR A 155 4.36 -13.92 -9.23
CA TYR A 155 3.25 -13.61 -8.32
C TYR A 155 1.85 -13.69 -8.96
N TRP A 156 1.77 -14.05 -10.25
CA TRP A 156 0.51 -14.20 -10.97
C TRP A 156 0.41 -15.58 -11.65
N ASP A 157 -0.76 -16.19 -11.56
CA ASP A 157 -1.16 -17.40 -12.28
C ASP A 157 -2.09 -16.97 -13.42
N PHE A 158 -1.54 -16.89 -14.65
CA PHE A 158 -2.30 -16.47 -15.83
C PHE A 158 -3.33 -17.50 -16.28
N THR A 159 -3.16 -18.78 -15.92
CA THR A 159 -4.12 -19.83 -16.27
C THR A 159 -5.38 -19.71 -15.40
N ARG A 160 -5.21 -19.36 -14.12
CA ARG A 160 -6.32 -19.19 -13.16
C ARG A 160 -6.75 -17.73 -12.97
N ASP A 161 -6.15 -16.81 -13.72
CA ASP A 161 -6.32 -15.36 -13.63
C ASP A 161 -6.34 -14.82 -12.18
N ARG A 162 -5.32 -15.19 -11.40
CA ARG A 162 -5.23 -14.77 -9.99
C ARG A 162 -3.79 -14.61 -9.51
N GLY A 163 -3.61 -13.76 -8.50
CA GLY A 163 -2.35 -13.62 -7.80
C GLY A 163 -2.02 -14.87 -6.97
N LYS A 164 -0.73 -15.09 -6.73
CA LYS A 164 -0.19 -16.15 -5.88
C LYS A 164 0.04 -15.55 -4.48
N PRO A 165 -0.64 -16.05 -3.42
CA PRO A 165 -0.58 -15.44 -2.09
C PRO A 165 0.73 -15.73 -1.33
N THR A 166 1.57 -16.63 -1.82
CA THR A 166 2.85 -16.95 -1.19
C THR A 166 3.79 -17.66 -2.16
N ASN A 167 5.09 -17.46 -1.97
CA ASN A 167 6.17 -18.27 -2.52
C ASN A 167 7.42 -18.14 -1.62
N ALA A 168 8.57 -18.69 -2.05
CA ALA A 168 9.80 -18.62 -1.26
C ALA A 168 10.35 -17.19 -1.06
N ALA A 169 10.00 -16.24 -1.92
CA ALA A 169 10.48 -14.86 -1.88
C ALA A 169 9.54 -13.90 -1.12
N PHE A 170 8.24 -14.19 -1.06
CA PHE A 170 7.28 -13.33 -0.36
C PHE A 170 6.04 -14.09 0.14
N ARG A 171 5.37 -13.53 1.13
CA ARG A 171 4.06 -13.95 1.64
C ARG A 171 3.16 -12.73 1.84
N TRP A 172 1.85 -12.95 1.72
CA TRP A 172 0.82 -11.93 1.95
C TRP A 172 0.18 -12.03 3.34
N LEU A 173 0.31 -13.18 3.99
CA LEU A 173 -0.25 -13.44 5.30
C LEU A 173 0.88 -13.39 6.35
N PRO A 174 0.64 -12.81 7.54
CA PRO A 174 1.61 -12.79 8.64
C PRO A 174 1.90 -14.18 9.22
#